data_AF-M4BXU3-F1
#
_entry.id   AF-M4BXU3-F1
#
_cell.length_a   1.000
_cell.length_b   1.000
_cell.length_c   1.000
_cell.angle_alpha   90.00
_cell.angle_beta   90.00
_cell.angle_gamma   90.00
#
_symmetry.space_group_name_H-M   'P 1'
#
loop_
_entity.id
_entity.type
_entity.pdbx_description
1 polymer ?
#
loop_
_entity_poly.entity_id
_entity_poly.type
_entity_poly.pdbx_seq_one_letter_code
_entity_poly.pdbx_strand_id
1 'polypeptide(L)'
;MCDAVSRTSATVLLILRDVTVTRFEATVTDHQGQNRLRPVQSVMGKKNGGARRMVHAEDDGDAAASVASTDVRGSTTLDDENVYDGYSKNLDDEHAIDETIDELTEERATTRVASLEKLMSHLLQYMAPEDVPESLMDNVLGCLRKPSEDEAVFGARILAVLAVIYGDDNERLFQRSKTVLKPLTKSARNAKVKVATIRALALICFVCSAEEDNTERLLELLETFFDPNLAGGICKAALDSWGLLASSLLDEVLVSDDSLERLLPKFLALLDHKDVEVRAAAGENVAFLYECAQNCGVSLPYDEEILGRFLTMSKDNSKKNSKKDRKTQRSVFRDIYSTLAVRFESCNVPYIVNMIAADSSVSFVTGRLAKPRTYLLR
;
A
#
# COMPACT_ATOMS: atom_id res chain seq x y z
N MET A 1 -9.89 -0.09 17.78
CA MET A 1 -8.68 -0.27 16.95
C MET A 1 -8.41 -1.74 16.61
N CYS A 2 -8.52 -2.73 17.52
CA CYS A 2 -8.38 -4.15 17.14
C CYS A 2 -9.35 -4.59 16.01
N ASP A 3 -10.60 -4.10 16.01
CA ASP A 3 -11.54 -4.39 14.92
C ASP A 3 -11.24 -3.63 13.62
N ALA A 4 -10.76 -2.37 13.70
CA ALA A 4 -10.36 -1.58 12.53
C ALA A 4 -9.10 -2.15 11.85
N VAL A 5 -8.11 -2.62 12.62
CA VAL A 5 -6.88 -3.26 12.13
C VAL A 5 -7.18 -4.63 11.49
N SER A 6 -8.21 -5.33 11.96
CA SER A 6 -8.67 -6.59 11.34
C SER A 6 -9.39 -6.35 10.00
N ARG A 7 -10.16 -5.26 9.88
CA ARG A 7 -10.95 -4.90 8.68
C ARG A 7 -10.11 -4.44 7.48
N THR A 8 -8.90 -3.93 7.68
CA THR A 8 -8.08 -3.30 6.62
C THR A 8 -6.65 -3.81 6.50
N SER A 9 -6.38 -5.03 6.96
CA SER A 9 -5.04 -5.62 6.88
C SER A 9 -4.43 -5.48 5.47
N ALA A 10 -5.16 -5.74 4.39
CA ALA A 10 -4.62 -5.61 3.03
C ALA A 10 -4.29 -4.16 2.61
N THR A 11 -5.17 -3.17 2.84
CA THR A 11 -4.95 -1.78 2.41
C THR A 11 -3.92 -1.06 3.29
N VAL A 12 -3.96 -1.30 4.61
CA VAL A 12 -2.92 -0.87 5.55
C VAL A 12 -1.58 -1.47 5.13
N LEU A 13 -1.53 -2.77 4.83
CA LEU A 13 -0.30 -3.44 4.38
C LEU A 13 0.17 -2.99 3.00
N LEU A 14 -0.71 -2.64 2.07
CA LEU A 14 -0.34 -2.13 0.75
C LEU A 14 0.20 -0.71 0.82
N ILE A 15 -0.42 0.17 1.61
CA ILE A 15 0.10 1.53 1.84
C ILE A 15 1.40 1.46 2.62
N LEU A 16 1.48 0.66 3.68
CA LEU A 16 2.72 0.42 4.41
C LEU A 16 3.77 -0.14 3.47
N ARG A 17 3.46 -1.13 2.63
CA ARG A 17 4.40 -1.67 1.64
C ARG A 17 4.81 -0.64 0.59
N ASP A 18 3.93 0.18 0.07
CA ASP A 18 4.28 1.22 -0.92
C ASP A 18 5.09 2.37 -0.28
N VAL A 19 4.84 2.68 0.99
CA VAL A 19 5.55 3.70 1.78
C VAL A 19 6.91 3.19 2.28
N THR A 20 7.01 1.91 2.67
CA THR A 20 8.23 1.27 3.24
C THR A 20 9.06 0.50 2.21
N VAL A 21 8.46 0.08 1.09
CA VAL A 21 9.10 -0.73 0.03
C VAL A 21 8.71 -0.19 -1.33
N THR A 22 9.47 0.78 -1.84
CA THR A 22 9.57 0.94 -3.31
C THR A 22 10.99 0.55 -3.73
N ARG A 23 11.15 -0.71 -4.13
CA ARG A 23 12.34 -1.15 -4.86
C ARG A 23 12.28 -0.53 -6.26
N PHE A 24 13.38 0.08 -6.68
CA PHE A 24 13.68 0.62 -8.00
C PHE A 24 12.99 -0.15 -9.16
N GLU A 25 12.02 0.47 -9.83
CA GLU A 25 11.77 0.24 -11.26
C GLU A 25 12.18 1.51 -12.01
N ALA A 26 13.48 1.68 -12.18
CA ALA A 26 14.06 2.55 -13.19
C ALA A 26 15.27 1.83 -13.79
N THR A 27 15.47 2.04 -15.10
CA THR A 27 16.57 1.58 -15.97
C THR A 27 16.52 0.15 -16.51
N VAL A 28 15.68 -0.07 -17.54
CA VAL A 28 16.09 -0.85 -18.72
C VAL A 28 15.61 -0.11 -19.96
N THR A 29 16.33 0.94 -20.37
CA THR A 29 16.31 1.52 -21.73
C THR A 29 17.35 2.64 -21.77
N ASP A 30 18.63 2.31 -21.72
CA ASP A 30 19.62 2.84 -22.65
C ASP A 30 20.98 2.17 -22.38
N HIS A 31 21.84 2.15 -23.41
CA HIS A 31 23.22 1.67 -23.40
C HIS A 31 23.44 0.17 -23.60
N GLN A 32 23.16 -0.30 -24.82
CA GLN A 32 24.14 -1.15 -25.52
C GLN A 32 24.35 -0.65 -26.95
N GLY A 33 25.14 0.41 -27.05
CA GLY A 33 25.75 0.87 -28.29
C GLY A 33 27.27 0.93 -28.12
N GLN A 34 27.95 0.06 -28.88
CA GLN A 34 29.31 0.19 -29.41
C GLN A 34 30.48 -0.55 -28.71
N ASN A 35 31.05 -1.43 -29.55
CA ASN A 35 32.45 -1.82 -29.74
C ASN A 35 33.08 -2.88 -28.83
N ARG A 36 33.25 -4.08 -29.40
CA ARG A 36 34.59 -4.63 -29.74
C ARG A 36 34.54 -5.75 -30.79
N LEU A 37 35.08 -5.43 -31.96
CA LEU A 37 35.98 -6.19 -32.85
C LEU A 37 35.70 -7.66 -33.21
N ARG A 38 35.69 -7.91 -34.54
CA ARG A 38 35.67 -9.21 -35.23
C ARG A 38 36.97 -10.00 -34.99
N PRO A 39 36.97 -11.31 -35.31
CA PRO A 39 37.55 -11.68 -36.60
C PRO A 39 36.67 -12.61 -37.46
N VAL A 40 37.00 -12.58 -38.74
CA VAL A 40 36.38 -13.24 -39.89
C VAL A 40 36.75 -14.72 -39.92
N GLN A 41 35.79 -15.60 -40.22
CA GLN A 41 36.02 -16.77 -41.09
C GLN A 41 34.74 -17.21 -41.80
N SER A 42 34.90 -17.46 -43.09
CA SER A 42 33.94 -17.88 -44.11
C SER A 42 33.68 -19.40 -44.03
N VAL A 43 32.49 -19.87 -44.41
CA VAL A 43 32.24 -20.87 -45.48
C VAL A 43 30.75 -21.27 -45.55
N MET A 44 30.13 -20.90 -46.69
CA MET A 44 29.17 -21.62 -47.55
C MET A 44 28.37 -22.85 -47.02
N GLY A 45 27.04 -22.87 -47.23
CA GLY A 45 26.27 -24.14 -47.20
C GLY A 45 24.73 -24.10 -47.22
N LYS A 46 24.14 -23.96 -48.42
CA LYS A 46 22.90 -24.61 -48.96
C LYS A 46 21.63 -24.89 -48.10
N LYS A 47 20.53 -24.28 -48.57
CA LYS A 47 19.22 -24.83 -49.08
C LYS A 47 18.32 -25.78 -48.26
N ASN A 48 17.01 -25.50 -48.45
CA ASN A 48 15.76 -26.28 -48.26
C ASN A 48 15.27 -26.37 -46.80
N GLY A 49 14.00 -26.12 -46.44
CA GLY A 49 12.74 -26.28 -47.16
C GLY A 49 11.92 -27.35 -46.41
N GLY A 50 10.73 -27.02 -45.90
CA GLY A 50 9.82 -28.04 -45.33
C GLY A 50 8.92 -27.56 -44.20
N ALA A 51 7.64 -27.45 -44.50
CA ALA A 51 6.55 -27.28 -43.56
C ALA A 51 6.38 -28.48 -42.61
N ARG A 52 5.90 -28.26 -41.38
CA ARG A 52 4.83 -29.07 -40.78
C ARG A 52 4.20 -28.44 -39.55
N ARG A 53 2.88 -28.36 -39.65
CA ARG A 53 1.86 -28.08 -38.63
C ARG A 53 1.68 -29.35 -37.79
N MET A 54 1.59 -29.21 -36.46
CA MET A 54 0.94 -30.19 -35.58
C MET A 54 0.12 -29.43 -34.54
N VAL A 55 -1.15 -29.82 -34.50
CA VAL A 55 -2.20 -29.48 -33.54
C VAL A 55 -2.11 -30.50 -32.40
N HIS A 56 -2.29 -30.08 -31.15
CA HIS A 56 -2.82 -30.85 -30.00
C HIS A 56 -2.67 -29.96 -28.76
N ALA A 57 -3.49 -30.01 -27.72
CA ALA A 57 -4.88 -30.34 -27.47
C ALA A 57 -5.07 -29.89 -26.01
N GLU A 58 -6.25 -29.38 -25.69
CA GLU A 58 -6.65 -29.00 -24.35
C GLU A 58 -6.71 -30.23 -23.44
N ASP A 59 -6.32 -30.09 -22.17
CA ASP A 59 -6.84 -30.92 -21.08
C ASP A 59 -6.84 -30.12 -19.78
N ASP A 60 -8.05 -29.83 -19.31
CA ASP A 60 -8.39 -29.32 -17.98
C ASP A 60 -8.45 -30.51 -17.01
N GLY A 61 -7.85 -30.39 -15.83
CA GLY A 61 -7.93 -31.42 -14.80
C GLY A 61 -7.58 -30.87 -13.42
N ASP A 62 -8.63 -30.52 -12.67
CA ASP A 62 -8.62 -30.03 -11.30
C ASP A 62 -8.19 -31.08 -10.25
N ALA A 63 -7.64 -30.55 -9.15
CA ALA A 63 -7.73 -30.96 -7.74
C ALA A 63 -7.58 -32.45 -7.34
N ALA A 64 -6.62 -32.73 -6.44
CA ALA A 64 -6.90 -33.28 -5.10
C ALA A 64 -5.62 -33.48 -4.28
N ALA A 65 -5.75 -33.19 -2.99
CA ALA A 65 -4.75 -33.28 -1.95
C ALA A 65 -4.07 -34.66 -1.81
N SER A 66 -2.81 -34.67 -1.36
CA SER A 66 -2.32 -35.72 -0.47
C SER A 66 -1.16 -35.26 0.40
N VAL A 67 -1.39 -35.47 1.69
CA VAL A 67 -0.50 -35.47 2.83
C VAL A 67 0.61 -36.52 2.69
N ALA A 68 1.84 -36.15 3.02
CA ALA A 68 2.88 -37.10 3.40
C ALA A 68 3.63 -36.55 4.62
N SER A 69 3.39 -37.20 5.76
CA SER A 69 4.15 -37.07 6.99
C SER A 69 5.49 -37.77 6.84
N THR A 70 6.57 -37.15 7.29
CA THR A 70 7.81 -37.84 7.65
C THR A 70 8.34 -37.28 8.96
N ASP A 71 8.12 -38.05 10.01
CA ASP A 71 8.82 -37.97 11.28
C ASP A 71 10.32 -38.19 11.08
N VAL A 72 11.14 -37.28 11.61
CA VAL A 72 12.51 -37.60 12.04
C VAL A 72 12.65 -37.19 13.50
N ARG A 73 12.60 -38.21 14.35
CA ARG A 73 12.82 -38.15 15.79
C ARG A 73 14.33 -38.25 16.04
N GLY A 74 14.96 -37.14 16.42
CA GLY A 74 16.36 -37.07 16.83
C GLY A 74 16.50 -36.29 18.13
N SER A 75 16.52 -37.01 19.24
CA SER A 75 16.76 -36.56 20.61
C SER A 75 18.21 -36.14 20.80
N THR A 76 18.49 -35.00 21.47
CA THR A 76 19.24 -34.90 22.74
C THR A 76 19.52 -33.44 23.13
N THR A 77 19.07 -33.08 24.34
CA THR A 77 19.73 -32.28 25.39
C THR A 77 20.33 -30.90 25.07
N LEU A 78 19.75 -29.89 25.73
CA LEU A 78 20.39 -28.78 26.44
C LEU A 78 21.42 -27.95 25.64
N ASP A 79 20.98 -26.77 25.21
CA ASP A 79 21.68 -25.49 25.44
C ASP A 79 20.67 -24.37 25.17
N ASP A 80 19.89 -24.07 26.22
CA ASP A 80 18.99 -22.92 26.31
C ASP A 80 19.80 -21.76 26.89
N GLU A 81 20.57 -21.07 26.05
CA GLU A 81 21.17 -19.76 26.31
C GLU A 81 21.90 -19.30 25.03
N ASN A 82 21.49 -18.15 24.46
CA ASN A 82 22.05 -17.44 23.27
C ASN A 82 21.23 -17.44 21.96
N VAL A 83 19.94 -17.08 22.04
CA VAL A 83 19.18 -16.53 20.87
C VAL A 83 18.90 -15.02 21.03
N TYR A 84 19.46 -14.38 22.07
CA TYR A 84 19.31 -12.95 22.36
C TYR A 84 20.60 -12.13 22.17
N ASP A 85 21.54 -12.62 21.35
CA ASP A 85 22.82 -11.94 21.08
C ASP A 85 22.89 -11.39 19.63
N GLY A 86 21.93 -10.52 19.29
CA GLY A 86 21.81 -9.90 17.96
C GLY A 86 21.67 -8.38 17.94
N TYR A 87 21.73 -7.72 19.10
CA TYR A 87 21.70 -6.25 19.21
C TYR A 87 22.98 -5.77 19.92
N SER A 88 24.12 -5.98 19.29
CA SER A 88 25.24 -5.08 19.54
C SER A 88 24.89 -3.77 18.85
N LYS A 89 24.41 -2.77 19.60
CA LYS A 89 24.23 -1.41 19.12
C LYS A 89 25.60 -0.89 18.69
N ASN A 90 25.91 -0.99 17.40
CA ASN A 90 27.18 -0.49 16.86
C ASN A 90 27.17 1.03 17.04
N LEU A 91 28.03 1.55 17.91
CA LEU A 91 28.21 2.99 18.10
C LEU A 91 28.61 3.68 16.79
N ASP A 92 29.25 2.95 15.87
CA ASP A 92 29.62 3.39 14.52
C ASP A 92 28.38 3.69 13.65
N ASP A 93 27.30 2.90 13.81
CA ASP A 93 26.04 3.10 13.08
C ASP A 93 25.26 4.31 13.60
N GLU A 94 25.33 4.59 14.92
CA GLU A 94 24.66 5.75 15.54
C GLU A 94 25.32 7.08 15.10
N HIS A 95 26.66 7.15 15.12
CA HIS A 95 27.40 8.31 14.61
C HIS A 95 27.14 8.54 13.12
N ALA A 96 27.00 7.46 12.33
CA ALA A 96 26.69 7.56 10.91
C ALA A 96 25.29 8.14 10.63
N ILE A 97 24.31 7.92 11.52
CA ILE A 97 22.96 8.50 11.40
C ILE A 97 23.02 10.00 11.69
N ASP A 98 23.68 10.41 12.77
CA ASP A 98 23.82 11.83 13.14
C ASP A 98 24.53 12.63 12.04
N GLU A 99 25.62 12.11 11.49
CA GLU A 99 26.30 12.73 10.34
C GLU A 99 25.36 12.87 9.13
N THR A 100 24.55 11.85 8.86
CA THR A 100 23.58 11.90 7.74
C THR A 100 22.46 12.91 8.01
N ILE A 101 22.09 13.15 9.27
CA ILE A 101 21.11 14.18 9.65
C ILE A 101 21.68 15.58 9.45
N ASP A 102 22.95 15.79 9.80
CA ASP A 102 23.61 17.09 9.62
C ASP A 102 23.64 17.51 8.14
N GLU A 103 23.87 16.55 7.23
CA GLU A 103 23.83 16.77 5.78
C GLU A 103 22.44 17.24 5.27
N LEU A 104 21.36 17.06 6.02
CA LEU A 104 20.03 17.61 5.66
C LEU A 104 19.99 19.14 5.71
N THR A 105 20.97 19.78 6.35
CA THR A 105 21.06 21.24 6.45
C THR A 105 21.92 21.87 5.36
N GLU A 106 22.54 21.05 4.50
CA GLU A 106 23.40 21.50 3.41
C GLU A 106 22.66 22.39 2.39
N GLU A 107 23.37 23.31 1.76
CA GLU A 107 22.79 24.25 0.79
C GLU A 107 22.32 23.54 -0.49
N ARG A 108 23.05 22.49 -0.91
CA ARG A 108 22.78 21.76 -2.16
C ARG A 108 21.67 20.73 -1.99
N ALA A 109 20.62 20.86 -2.80
CA ALA A 109 19.50 19.92 -2.80
C ALA A 109 19.92 18.46 -3.10
N THR A 110 20.89 18.25 -4.00
CA THR A 110 21.37 16.91 -4.34
C THR A 110 22.01 16.19 -3.17
N THR A 111 22.72 16.91 -2.30
CA THR A 111 23.30 16.35 -1.08
C THR A 111 22.18 15.95 -0.13
N ARG A 112 21.24 16.86 0.14
CA ARG A 112 20.08 16.58 0.99
C ARG A 112 19.26 15.37 0.51
N VAL A 113 19.05 15.22 -0.80
CA VAL A 113 18.36 14.05 -1.38
C VAL A 113 19.11 12.76 -1.08
N ALA A 114 20.42 12.72 -1.29
CA ALA A 114 21.24 11.53 -1.01
C ALA A 114 21.17 11.15 0.49
N SER A 115 21.20 12.14 1.38
CA SER A 115 21.09 11.94 2.82
C SER A 115 19.69 11.45 3.22
N LEU A 116 18.61 11.99 2.62
CA LEU A 116 17.25 11.50 2.82
C LEU A 116 17.08 10.03 2.36
N GLU A 117 17.67 9.65 1.22
CA GLU A 117 17.64 8.27 0.73
C GLU A 117 18.41 7.31 1.66
N LYS A 118 19.57 7.74 2.15
CA LYS A 118 20.36 6.99 3.14
C LYS A 118 19.59 6.84 4.46
N LEU A 119 18.99 7.91 4.98
CA LEU A 119 18.15 7.88 6.19
C LEU A 119 16.96 6.94 6.04
N MET A 120 16.30 6.95 4.87
CA MET A 120 15.23 5.99 4.59
C MET A 120 15.70 4.55 4.79
N SER A 121 16.88 4.23 4.27
CA SER A 121 17.45 2.88 4.38
C SER A 121 17.75 2.50 5.83
N HIS A 122 18.21 3.45 6.66
CA HIS A 122 18.43 3.21 8.09
C HIS A 122 17.12 3.03 8.86
N LEU A 123 16.13 3.89 8.65
CA LEU A 123 14.85 3.81 9.36
C LEU A 123 14.07 2.51 9.07
N LEU A 124 14.26 1.95 7.88
CA LEU A 124 13.66 0.68 7.48
C LEU A 124 14.34 -0.56 8.11
N GLN A 125 15.50 -0.42 8.74
CA GLN A 125 16.22 -1.51 9.42
C GLN A 125 15.72 -1.76 10.84
N TYR A 126 14.57 -1.20 11.22
CA TYR A 126 13.97 -1.23 12.56
C TYR A 126 14.75 -0.43 13.60
N MET A 127 14.30 0.81 13.78
CA MET A 127 14.72 1.65 14.91
C MET A 127 13.68 1.62 16.03
N ALA A 128 14.16 1.55 17.27
CA ALA A 128 13.31 1.83 18.42
C ALA A 128 13.00 3.35 18.45
N PRO A 129 11.83 3.78 18.94
CA PRO A 129 11.48 5.20 19.02
C PRO A 129 12.53 6.05 19.74
N GLU A 130 13.11 5.50 20.81
CA GLU A 130 14.16 6.10 21.63
C GLU A 130 15.50 6.26 20.90
N ASP A 131 15.74 5.50 19.84
CA ASP A 131 16.96 5.59 19.03
C ASP A 131 16.80 6.59 17.89
N VAL A 132 15.60 7.13 17.64
CA VAL A 132 15.39 8.14 16.60
C VAL A 132 15.87 9.50 17.12
N PRO A 133 16.87 10.14 16.48
CA PRO A 133 17.37 11.42 16.93
C PRO A 133 16.27 12.50 16.91
N GLU A 134 16.15 13.28 18.00
CA GLU A 134 15.09 14.28 18.15
C GLU A 134 15.09 15.33 17.02
N SER A 135 16.27 15.63 16.46
CA SER A 135 16.46 16.61 15.39
C SER A 135 15.98 16.13 14.02
N LEU A 136 15.82 14.81 13.82
CA LEU A 136 15.51 14.22 12.51
C LEU A 136 14.21 14.80 11.92
N MET A 137 13.15 14.84 12.73
CA MET A 137 11.85 15.37 12.29
C MET A 137 11.96 16.84 11.87
N ASP A 138 12.69 17.65 12.64
CA ASP A 138 12.86 19.09 12.37
C ASP A 138 13.63 19.33 11.07
N ASN A 139 14.69 18.56 10.83
CA ASN A 139 15.50 18.64 9.62
C ASN A 139 14.71 18.19 8.37
N VAL A 140 13.95 17.09 8.47
CA VAL A 140 13.09 16.62 7.37
C VAL A 140 11.98 17.63 7.06
N LEU A 141 11.34 18.21 8.08
CA LEU A 141 10.37 19.28 7.88
C LEU A 141 10.99 20.52 7.25
N GLY A 142 12.25 20.83 7.58
CA GLY A 142 13.04 21.89 6.94
C GLY A 142 13.15 21.68 5.43
N CYS A 143 13.56 20.49 5.01
CA CYS A 143 13.66 20.10 3.59
C CYS A 143 12.31 20.25 2.85
N LEU A 144 11.20 19.92 3.51
CA LEU A 144 9.85 19.93 2.94
C LEU A 144 9.20 21.32 2.85
N ARG A 145 9.83 22.40 3.32
CA ARG A 145 9.29 23.76 3.18
C ARG A 145 9.29 24.26 1.74
N LYS A 146 10.39 23.99 1.00
CA LYS A 146 10.56 24.34 -0.42
C LYS A 146 11.36 23.24 -1.13
N PRO A 147 10.80 22.01 -1.21
CA PRO A 147 11.55 20.86 -1.64
C PRO A 147 11.72 20.85 -3.17
N SER A 148 12.81 20.27 -3.65
CA SER A 148 12.85 19.64 -4.96
C SER A 148 11.90 18.44 -5.03
N GLU A 149 11.67 17.90 -6.23
CA GLU A 149 10.72 16.78 -6.40
C GLU A 149 11.14 15.54 -5.61
N ASP A 150 12.44 15.22 -5.59
CA ASP A 150 12.95 14.05 -4.88
C ASP A 150 12.97 14.26 -3.36
N GLU A 151 13.32 15.47 -2.87
CA GLU A 151 13.19 15.81 -1.44
C GLU A 151 11.74 15.66 -0.96
N ALA A 152 10.77 16.06 -1.79
CA ALA A 152 9.36 15.94 -1.45
C ALA A 152 8.93 14.47 -1.32
N VAL A 153 9.41 13.60 -2.22
CA VAL A 153 9.07 12.17 -2.20
C VAL A 153 9.72 11.48 -1.00
N PHE A 154 11.03 11.62 -0.81
CA PHE A 154 11.72 10.98 0.29
C PHE A 154 11.30 11.56 1.64
N GLY A 155 11.24 12.88 1.78
CA GLY A 155 10.84 13.53 3.03
C GLY A 155 9.42 13.14 3.46
N ALA A 156 8.45 13.09 2.53
CA ALA A 156 7.10 12.63 2.84
C ALA A 156 7.08 11.20 3.36
N ARG A 157 7.84 10.30 2.73
CA ARG A 157 7.95 8.90 3.17
C ARG A 157 8.63 8.79 4.53
N ILE A 158 9.68 9.57 4.81
CA ILE A 158 10.36 9.54 6.11
C ILE A 158 9.39 9.97 7.21
N LEU A 159 8.62 11.05 7.02
CA LEU A 159 7.61 11.45 8.01
C LEU A 159 6.57 10.35 8.26
N ALA A 160 6.20 9.61 7.21
CA ALA A 160 5.26 8.50 7.32
C ALA A 160 5.87 7.30 8.08
N VAL A 161 7.15 7.01 7.86
CA VAL A 161 7.90 5.99 8.63
C VAL A 161 8.04 6.42 10.09
N LEU A 162 8.34 7.70 10.36
CA LEU A 162 8.40 8.25 11.72
C LEU A 162 7.06 8.10 12.45
N ALA A 163 5.93 8.33 11.78
CA ALA A 163 4.61 8.08 12.36
C ALA A 163 4.44 6.62 12.79
N VAL A 164 4.88 5.65 11.97
CA VAL A 164 4.84 4.23 12.31
C VAL A 164 5.79 3.88 13.45
N ILE A 165 6.98 4.50 13.49
CA ILE A 165 7.96 4.26 14.56
C ILE A 165 7.39 4.75 15.90
N TYR A 166 6.98 6.02 15.97
CA TYR A 166 6.47 6.63 17.21
C TYR A 166 5.10 6.09 17.63
N GLY A 167 4.26 5.68 16.68
CA GLY A 167 2.95 5.09 16.95
C GLY A 167 1.88 6.13 17.26
N ASP A 168 0.91 5.72 18.07
CA ASP A 168 -0.25 6.52 18.45
C ASP A 168 0.12 7.68 19.41
N ASP A 169 -0.86 8.54 19.72
CA ASP A 169 -0.72 9.70 20.64
C ASP A 169 0.34 10.75 20.22
N ASN A 170 0.61 10.83 18.91
CA ASN A 170 1.59 11.75 18.33
C ASN A 170 0.94 12.86 17.49
N GLU A 171 -0.10 13.51 18.02
CA GLU A 171 -0.86 14.57 17.33
C GLU A 171 0.05 15.71 16.83
N ARG A 172 1.10 16.03 17.59
CA ARG A 172 2.14 17.01 17.18
C ARG A 172 2.81 16.61 15.86
N LEU A 173 3.09 15.31 15.66
CA LEU A 173 3.68 14.81 14.43
C LEU A 173 2.74 15.02 13.24
N PHE A 174 1.46 14.70 13.42
CA PHE A 174 0.46 14.93 12.39
C PHE A 174 0.32 16.41 12.03
N GLN A 175 0.10 17.28 13.03
CA GLN A 175 -0.11 18.71 12.75
C GLN A 175 1.08 19.34 12.04
N ARG A 176 2.31 19.02 12.47
CA ARG A 176 3.52 19.56 11.82
C ARG A 176 3.69 19.01 10.40
N SER A 177 3.51 17.71 10.19
CA SER A 177 3.61 17.09 8.87
C SER A 177 2.55 17.63 7.90
N LYS A 178 1.31 17.81 8.39
CA LYS A 178 0.19 18.40 7.64
C LYS A 178 0.52 19.77 7.08
N THR A 179 1.26 20.61 7.82
CA THR A 179 1.62 21.96 7.36
C THR A 179 2.45 21.98 6.08
N VAL A 180 3.30 20.98 5.87
CA VAL A 180 4.18 20.88 4.68
C VAL A 180 3.61 19.95 3.61
N LEU A 181 2.93 18.86 3.99
CA LEU A 181 2.42 17.87 3.03
C LEU A 181 1.13 18.32 2.34
N LYS A 182 0.17 18.91 3.07
CA LYS A 182 -1.14 19.31 2.51
C LYS A 182 -1.01 20.32 1.34
N PRO A 183 -0.11 21.32 1.36
CA PRO A 183 0.11 22.19 0.20
C PRO A 183 0.64 21.44 -1.03
N LEU A 184 1.49 20.43 -0.82
CA LEU A 184 2.11 19.64 -1.90
C LEU A 184 1.09 18.73 -2.60
N THR A 185 0.14 18.13 -1.87
CA THR A 185 -0.93 17.31 -2.48
C THR A 185 -1.77 18.14 -3.46
N LYS A 186 -2.00 19.42 -3.14
CA LYS A 186 -2.78 20.34 -3.98
C LYS A 186 -1.97 20.91 -5.15
N SER A 187 -0.80 21.46 -4.87
CA SER A 187 -0.10 22.36 -5.81
C SER A 187 1.05 21.72 -6.61
N ALA A 188 1.57 20.56 -6.21
CA ALA A 188 2.70 19.94 -6.90
C ALA A 188 2.33 19.59 -8.36
N ARG A 189 3.22 19.86 -9.31
CA ARG A 189 3.01 19.49 -10.72
C ARG A 189 3.34 18.03 -10.99
N ASN A 190 4.33 17.49 -10.28
CA ASN A 190 4.74 16.10 -10.44
C ASN A 190 3.77 15.16 -9.71
N ALA A 191 3.22 14.20 -10.46
CA ALA A 191 2.31 13.18 -9.94
C ALA A 191 2.95 12.31 -8.84
N LYS A 192 4.25 12.00 -8.94
CA LYS A 192 4.98 11.22 -7.92
C LYS A 192 4.98 11.93 -6.56
N VAL A 193 5.19 13.26 -6.57
CA VAL A 193 5.14 14.09 -5.35
C VAL A 193 3.74 14.06 -4.76
N LYS A 194 2.69 14.23 -5.57
CA LYS A 194 1.30 14.12 -5.09
C LYS A 194 1.01 12.76 -4.47
N VAL A 195 1.39 11.68 -5.14
CA VAL A 195 1.19 10.30 -4.65
C VAL A 195 1.89 10.08 -3.32
N ALA A 196 3.17 10.46 -3.21
CA ALA A 196 3.95 10.28 -1.98
C ALA A 196 3.35 11.10 -0.82
N THR A 197 2.97 12.34 -1.07
CA THR A 197 2.43 13.26 -0.05
C THR A 197 1.00 12.88 0.38
N ILE A 198 0.16 12.38 -0.53
CA ILE A 198 -1.18 11.86 -0.21
C ILE A 198 -1.05 10.67 0.75
N ARG A 199 -0.23 9.68 0.40
CA ARG A 199 -0.04 8.46 1.20
C ARG A 199 0.57 8.77 2.55
N ALA A 200 1.61 9.60 2.58
CA ALA A 200 2.23 10.02 3.82
C ALA A 200 1.24 10.74 4.73
N LEU A 201 0.51 11.73 4.21
CA LEU A 201 -0.45 12.49 5.02
C LEU A 201 -1.56 11.59 5.58
N ALA A 202 -2.08 10.65 4.79
CA ALA A 202 -3.10 9.71 5.24
C ALA A 202 -2.58 8.73 6.28
N LEU A 203 -1.40 8.13 6.07
CA LEU A 203 -0.81 7.22 7.04
C LEU A 203 -0.51 7.92 8.37
N ILE A 204 0.06 9.13 8.31
CA ILE A 204 0.35 9.93 9.50
C ILE A 204 -0.94 10.29 10.23
N CYS A 205 -2.01 10.66 9.51
CA CYS A 205 -3.31 10.94 10.12
C CYS A 205 -3.89 9.71 10.81
N PHE A 206 -3.86 8.56 10.13
CA PHE A 206 -4.41 7.30 10.63
C PHE A 206 -3.69 6.82 11.90
N VAL A 207 -2.35 6.95 11.95
CA VAL A 207 -1.56 6.47 13.08
C VAL A 207 -1.52 7.48 14.23
N CYS A 208 -1.25 8.74 13.92
CA CYS A 208 -0.87 9.71 14.94
C CYS A 208 -1.98 10.70 15.33
N SER A 209 -3.04 10.86 14.52
CA SER A 209 -4.09 11.82 14.88
C SER A 209 -5.11 11.22 15.83
N ALA A 210 -5.44 11.97 16.90
CA ALA A 210 -6.43 11.57 17.89
C ALA A 210 -7.84 12.15 17.60
N GLU A 211 -7.92 13.17 16.74
CA GLU A 211 -9.15 13.90 16.46
C GLU A 211 -9.85 13.38 15.20
N GLU A 212 -11.12 12.98 15.34
CA GLU A 212 -11.94 12.52 14.22
C GLU A 212 -12.13 13.60 13.13
N ASP A 213 -12.29 14.86 13.53
CA ASP A 213 -12.33 16.04 12.64
C ASP A 213 -11.15 16.11 11.65
N ASN A 214 -9.97 15.67 12.07
CA ASN A 214 -8.79 15.67 11.20
C ASN A 214 -8.89 14.60 10.11
N THR A 215 -9.42 13.43 10.47
CA THR A 215 -9.72 12.34 9.54
C THR A 215 -10.78 12.75 8.53
N GLU A 216 -11.91 13.30 8.97
CA GLU A 216 -12.99 13.76 8.08
C GLU A 216 -12.52 14.81 7.07
N ARG A 217 -11.83 15.85 7.53
CA ARG A 217 -11.27 16.89 6.66
C ARG A 217 -10.24 16.36 5.67
N LEU A 218 -9.55 15.27 6.02
CA LEU A 218 -8.62 14.62 5.12
C LEU A 218 -9.34 13.74 4.10
N LEU A 219 -10.39 13.01 4.49
CA LEU A 219 -11.26 12.28 3.56
C LEU A 219 -11.85 13.21 2.50
N GLU A 220 -12.41 14.36 2.91
CA GLU A 220 -12.93 15.38 1.98
C GLU A 220 -11.86 15.86 0.99
N LEU A 221 -10.61 16.04 1.45
CA LEU A 221 -9.51 16.41 0.57
C LEU A 221 -9.19 15.29 -0.43
N LEU A 222 -9.15 14.03 0.01
CA LEU A 222 -8.85 12.88 -0.85
C LEU A 222 -9.91 12.70 -1.94
N GLU A 223 -11.17 12.96 -1.62
CA GLU A 223 -12.28 12.89 -2.57
C GLU A 223 -12.15 13.87 -3.73
N THR A 224 -11.39 14.96 -3.59
CA THR A 224 -11.12 15.89 -4.69
C THR A 224 -10.26 15.28 -5.79
N PHE A 225 -9.63 14.12 -5.53
CA PHE A 225 -8.83 13.37 -6.51
C PHE A 225 -9.61 12.22 -7.16
N PHE A 226 -10.91 12.06 -6.87
CA PHE A 226 -11.78 11.06 -7.49
C PHE A 226 -12.30 11.55 -8.84
N ASP A 227 -11.37 11.84 -9.76
CA ASP A 227 -11.64 12.31 -11.11
C ASP A 227 -11.07 11.32 -12.13
N PRO A 228 -11.90 10.69 -12.99
CA PRO A 228 -11.45 9.78 -14.05
C PRO A 228 -10.43 10.38 -15.04
N ASN A 229 -10.30 11.70 -15.10
CA ASN A 229 -9.36 12.39 -15.99
C ASN A 229 -7.98 12.63 -15.35
N LEU A 230 -7.85 12.45 -14.04
CA LEU A 230 -6.61 12.63 -13.34
C LEU A 230 -5.64 11.46 -13.61
N ALA A 231 -4.35 11.66 -13.34
CA ALA A 231 -3.38 10.58 -13.49
C ALA A 231 -3.73 9.40 -12.56
N GLY A 232 -3.78 8.18 -13.12
CA GLY A 232 -4.25 6.98 -12.41
C GLY A 232 -3.54 6.74 -11.08
N GLY A 233 -2.23 6.98 -11.01
CA GLY A 233 -1.47 6.86 -9.77
C GLY A 233 -1.97 7.78 -8.65
N ILE A 234 -2.41 9.00 -8.97
CA ILE A 234 -2.96 9.95 -7.98
C ILE A 234 -4.33 9.47 -7.51
N CYS A 235 -5.22 9.09 -8.43
CA CYS A 235 -6.53 8.54 -8.08
C CYS A 235 -6.40 7.31 -7.20
N LYS A 236 -5.54 6.36 -7.59
CA LYS A 236 -5.28 5.14 -6.82
C LYS A 236 -4.77 5.49 -5.42
N ALA A 237 -3.76 6.36 -5.31
CA ALA A 237 -3.23 6.77 -4.02
C ALA A 237 -4.29 7.41 -3.11
N ALA A 238 -5.18 8.22 -3.69
CA ALA A 238 -6.28 8.83 -2.94
C ALA A 238 -7.34 7.80 -2.52
N LEU A 239 -7.69 6.85 -3.39
CA LEU A 239 -8.64 5.77 -3.08
C LEU A 239 -8.12 4.85 -1.98
N ASP A 240 -6.87 4.39 -2.10
CA ASP A 240 -6.21 3.56 -1.07
C ASP A 240 -6.22 4.31 0.27
N SER A 241 -5.79 5.57 0.26
CA SER A 241 -5.69 6.41 1.46
C SER A 241 -7.05 6.71 2.08
N TRP A 242 -8.08 6.86 1.25
CA TRP A 242 -9.45 7.09 1.71
C TRP A 242 -9.97 5.84 2.41
N GLY A 243 -9.80 4.65 1.82
CA GLY A 243 -10.23 3.39 2.45
C GLY A 243 -9.53 3.13 3.79
N LEU A 244 -8.23 3.43 3.87
CA LEU A 244 -7.47 3.38 5.13
C LEU A 244 -8.11 4.25 6.21
N LEU A 245 -8.31 5.54 5.93
CA LEU A 245 -8.84 6.49 6.90
C LEU A 245 -10.30 6.19 7.26
N ALA A 246 -11.12 5.87 6.27
CA ALA A 246 -12.53 5.56 6.46
C ALA A 246 -12.71 4.36 7.40
N SER A 247 -11.81 3.37 7.36
CA SER A 247 -11.86 2.21 8.28
C SER A 247 -11.67 2.53 9.76
N SER A 248 -11.23 3.76 10.09
CA SER A 248 -11.15 4.23 11.48
C SER A 248 -12.44 4.89 11.98
N LEU A 249 -13.38 5.20 11.08
CA LEU A 249 -14.67 5.80 11.41
C LEU A 249 -15.73 4.75 11.75
N LEU A 250 -16.84 5.22 12.33
CA LEU A 250 -18.02 4.39 12.59
C LEU A 250 -18.74 4.05 11.28
N ASP A 251 -19.23 2.81 11.16
CA ASP A 251 -19.94 2.35 9.97
C ASP A 251 -21.16 3.24 9.66
N GLU A 252 -21.88 3.70 10.70
CA GLU A 252 -23.06 4.58 10.58
C GLU A 252 -22.76 5.94 9.92
N VAL A 253 -21.56 6.48 10.15
CA VAL A 253 -21.12 7.75 9.54
C VAL A 253 -20.88 7.56 8.05
N LEU A 254 -20.26 6.44 7.68
CA LEU A 254 -19.91 6.10 6.30
C LEU A 254 -21.13 5.76 5.44
N VAL A 255 -22.18 5.18 6.04
CA VAL A 255 -23.40 4.74 5.34
C VAL A 255 -24.61 5.63 5.58
N SER A 256 -24.39 6.83 6.13
CA SER A 256 -25.41 7.88 6.12
C SER A 256 -25.81 8.24 4.68
N ASP A 257 -27.07 8.65 4.49
CA ASP A 257 -27.61 9.01 3.17
C ASP A 257 -26.72 10.07 2.47
N ASP A 258 -26.33 11.11 3.21
CA ASP A 258 -25.43 12.18 2.72
C ASP A 258 -24.07 11.64 2.25
N SER A 259 -23.49 10.68 2.97
CA SER A 259 -22.23 10.06 2.60
C SER A 259 -22.38 9.17 1.36
N LEU A 260 -23.41 8.33 1.30
CA LEU A 260 -23.65 7.43 0.17
C LEU A 260 -23.98 8.18 -1.12
N GLU A 261 -24.85 9.19 -1.06
CA GLU A 261 -25.19 10.05 -2.21
C GLU A 261 -23.96 10.76 -2.78
N ARG A 262 -23.03 11.16 -1.90
CA ARG A 262 -21.82 11.88 -2.28
C ARG A 262 -20.70 10.97 -2.80
N LEU A 263 -20.51 9.79 -2.20
CA LEU A 263 -19.34 8.93 -2.43
C LEU A 263 -19.58 7.84 -3.46
N LEU A 264 -20.71 7.14 -3.36
CA LEU A 264 -20.97 5.96 -4.18
C LEU A 264 -20.92 6.27 -5.68
N PRO A 265 -21.54 7.35 -6.19
CA PRO A 265 -21.43 7.69 -7.62
C PRO A 265 -20.00 7.93 -8.09
N LYS A 266 -19.14 8.52 -7.23
CA LYS A 266 -17.73 8.77 -7.56
C LYS A 266 -16.96 7.46 -7.71
N PHE A 267 -17.14 6.51 -6.78
CA PHE A 267 -16.49 5.20 -6.89
C PHE A 267 -17.00 4.41 -8.09
N LEU A 268 -18.32 4.41 -8.34
CA LEU A 268 -18.91 3.71 -9.49
C LEU A 268 -18.43 4.29 -10.83
N ALA A 269 -18.17 5.59 -10.92
CA ALA A 269 -17.58 6.18 -12.13
C ALA A 269 -16.12 5.71 -12.33
N LEU A 270 -15.36 5.53 -11.25
CA LEU A 270 -13.96 5.09 -11.31
C LEU A 270 -13.80 3.61 -11.66
N LEU A 271 -14.86 2.80 -11.55
CA LEU A 271 -14.88 1.43 -12.07
C LEU A 271 -14.73 1.34 -13.60
N ASP A 272 -14.93 2.44 -14.35
CA ASP A 272 -14.69 2.50 -15.80
C ASP A 272 -13.34 3.15 -16.16
N HIS A 273 -12.52 3.49 -15.17
CA HIS A 273 -11.23 4.14 -15.41
C HIS A 273 -10.31 3.27 -16.26
N LYS A 274 -9.44 3.87 -17.10
CA LYS A 274 -8.54 3.12 -18.02
C LYS A 274 -7.48 2.28 -17.29
N ASP A 275 -7.02 2.75 -16.14
CA ASP A 275 -6.05 2.07 -15.28
C ASP A 275 -6.75 1.04 -14.39
N VAL A 276 -6.27 -0.21 -14.44
CA VAL A 276 -6.83 -1.32 -13.68
C VAL A 276 -6.66 -1.15 -12.17
N GLU A 277 -5.59 -0.49 -11.74
CA GLU A 277 -5.30 -0.30 -10.33
C GLU A 277 -6.29 0.69 -9.69
N VAL A 278 -6.75 1.69 -10.46
CA VAL A 278 -7.83 2.59 -10.03
C VAL A 278 -9.16 1.86 -9.96
N ARG A 279 -9.47 1.00 -10.95
CA ARG A 279 -10.69 0.18 -10.92
C ARG A 279 -10.69 -0.73 -9.71
N ALA A 280 -9.56 -1.38 -9.41
CA ALA A 280 -9.40 -2.25 -8.24
C ALA A 280 -9.66 -1.48 -6.94
N ALA A 281 -8.95 -0.36 -6.70
CA ALA A 281 -9.11 0.43 -5.48
C ALA A 281 -10.53 1.01 -5.32
N ALA A 282 -11.19 1.40 -6.41
CA ALA A 282 -12.58 1.84 -6.37
C ALA A 282 -13.54 0.69 -6.01
N GLY A 283 -13.32 -0.50 -6.57
CA GLY A 283 -14.10 -1.69 -6.25
C GLY A 283 -13.95 -2.11 -4.79
N GLU A 284 -12.74 -2.04 -4.24
CA GLU A 284 -12.46 -2.31 -2.83
C GLU A 284 -13.19 -1.32 -1.91
N ASN A 285 -13.20 -0.02 -2.24
CA ASN A 285 -13.93 0.97 -1.43
C ASN A 285 -15.46 0.80 -1.52
N VAL A 286 -16.00 0.38 -2.67
CA VAL A 286 -17.43 0.03 -2.78
C VAL A 286 -17.75 -1.22 -1.95
N ALA A 287 -16.88 -2.23 -2.00
CA ALA A 287 -17.05 -3.44 -1.19
C ALA A 287 -16.98 -3.14 0.32
N PHE A 288 -16.09 -2.22 0.72
CA PHE A 288 -16.00 -1.73 2.09
C PHE A 288 -17.29 -1.03 2.54
N LEU A 289 -17.84 -0.11 1.73
CA LEU A 289 -19.15 0.50 2.03
C LEU A 289 -20.28 -0.53 2.10
N TYR A 290 -20.21 -1.59 1.28
CA TYR A 290 -21.17 -2.68 1.32
C TYR A 290 -21.12 -3.40 2.68
N GLU A 291 -19.91 -3.69 3.17
CA GLU A 291 -19.72 -4.27 4.49
C GLU A 291 -20.24 -3.38 5.62
N CYS A 292 -19.93 -2.08 5.60
CA CYS A 292 -20.46 -1.12 6.57
C CYS A 292 -22.01 -1.10 6.55
N ALA A 293 -22.61 -1.10 5.36
CA ALA A 293 -24.06 -1.05 5.20
C ALA A 293 -24.72 -2.29 5.82
N GLN A 294 -24.16 -3.48 5.54
CA GLN A 294 -24.62 -4.73 6.15
C GLN A 294 -24.50 -4.71 7.67
N ASN A 295 -23.38 -4.22 8.22
CA ASN A 295 -23.19 -4.13 9.67
C ASN A 295 -24.23 -3.23 10.34
N CYS A 296 -24.65 -2.16 9.66
CA CYS A 296 -25.70 -1.26 10.12
C CYS A 296 -27.12 -1.75 9.78
N GLY A 297 -27.29 -2.88 9.09
CA GLY A 297 -28.59 -3.41 8.68
C GLY A 297 -29.29 -2.57 7.61
N VAL A 298 -28.54 -1.78 6.83
CA VAL A 298 -29.05 -0.97 5.72
C VAL A 298 -28.59 -1.58 4.38
N SER A 299 -29.36 -1.35 3.30
CA SER A 299 -28.92 -1.73 1.96
C SER A 299 -28.26 -0.56 1.25
N LEU A 300 -27.23 -0.84 0.45
CA LEU A 300 -26.65 0.15 -0.43
C LEU A 300 -27.59 0.46 -1.62
N PRO A 301 -27.62 1.72 -2.09
CA PRO A 301 -28.24 2.04 -3.36
C PRO A 301 -27.64 1.22 -4.51
N TYR A 302 -28.49 0.70 -5.40
CA TYR A 302 -28.09 -0.07 -6.59
C TYR A 302 -27.31 -1.37 -6.28
N ASP A 303 -27.54 -1.99 -5.13
CA ASP A 303 -26.88 -3.22 -4.67
C ASP A 303 -26.82 -4.33 -5.73
N GLU A 304 -27.95 -4.70 -6.35
CA GLU A 304 -28.03 -5.72 -7.40
C GLU A 304 -27.21 -5.35 -8.65
N GLU A 305 -27.27 -4.08 -9.07
CA GLU A 305 -26.53 -3.58 -10.23
C GLU A 305 -25.01 -3.59 -9.97
N ILE A 306 -24.60 -3.21 -8.76
CA ILE A 306 -23.20 -3.24 -8.32
C ILE A 306 -22.68 -4.68 -8.33
N LEU A 307 -23.43 -5.64 -7.78
CA LEU A 307 -23.07 -7.06 -7.79
C LEU A 307 -22.96 -7.61 -9.22
N GLY A 308 -23.94 -7.30 -10.08
CA GLY A 308 -23.91 -7.68 -11.50
C GLY A 308 -22.70 -7.09 -12.24
N ARG A 309 -22.32 -5.85 -11.90
CA ARG A 309 -21.13 -5.20 -12.45
C ARG A 309 -19.84 -5.88 -12.00
N PHE A 310 -19.69 -6.18 -10.71
CA PHE A 310 -18.53 -6.92 -10.20
C PHE A 310 -18.42 -8.33 -10.80
N LEU A 311 -19.53 -9.02 -11.00
CA LEU A 311 -19.56 -10.30 -11.71
C LEU A 311 -19.06 -10.18 -13.15
N THR A 312 -19.44 -9.09 -13.84
CA THR A 312 -18.98 -8.83 -15.20
C THR A 312 -17.47 -8.55 -15.22
N MET A 313 -16.98 -7.74 -14.29
CA MET A 313 -15.55 -7.39 -14.18
C MET A 313 -14.67 -8.59 -13.80
N SER A 314 -15.16 -9.51 -12.96
CA SER A 314 -14.46 -10.74 -12.56
C SER A 314 -14.26 -11.73 -13.72
N LYS A 315 -15.09 -11.62 -14.76
CA LYS A 315 -15.04 -12.45 -15.97
C LYS A 315 -14.40 -11.74 -17.18
N ASP A 316 -13.93 -10.49 -17.01
CA ASP A 316 -13.42 -9.69 -18.13
C ASP A 316 -12.21 -10.36 -18.81
N ASN A 317 -12.33 -10.55 -20.12
CA ASN A 317 -11.27 -11.08 -20.96
C ASN A 317 -11.00 -10.19 -22.19
N SER A 318 -11.34 -8.90 -22.10
CA SER A 318 -11.20 -7.95 -23.19
C SER A 318 -9.75 -7.83 -23.65
N LYS A 319 -9.49 -8.24 -24.90
CA LYS A 319 -8.15 -8.21 -25.52
C LYS A 319 -7.55 -6.80 -25.65
N LYS A 320 -8.34 -5.74 -25.41
CA LYS A 320 -7.89 -4.35 -25.40
C LYS A 320 -6.98 -4.02 -24.21
N ASN A 321 -7.11 -4.75 -23.10
CA ASN A 321 -6.30 -4.58 -21.89
C ASN A 321 -5.06 -5.49 -21.93
N SER A 322 -3.99 -5.17 -21.21
CA SER A 322 -2.80 -6.03 -21.16
C SER A 322 -3.08 -7.38 -20.47
N LYS A 323 -2.24 -8.39 -20.68
CA LYS A 323 -2.39 -9.69 -19.98
C LYS A 323 -2.28 -9.54 -18.47
N LYS A 324 -1.39 -8.66 -18.00
CA LYS A 324 -1.22 -8.33 -16.57
C LYS A 324 -2.51 -7.71 -16.03
N ASP A 325 -3.04 -6.70 -16.69
CA ASP A 325 -4.23 -5.97 -16.21
C ASP A 325 -5.46 -6.87 -16.17
N ARG A 326 -5.68 -7.71 -17.18
CA ARG A 326 -6.78 -8.69 -17.15
C ARG A 326 -6.65 -9.64 -15.98
N LYS A 327 -5.43 -10.10 -15.66
CA LYS A 327 -5.18 -10.99 -14.52
C LYS A 327 -5.49 -10.27 -13.20
N THR A 328 -4.99 -9.05 -13.01
CA THR A 328 -5.26 -8.24 -11.81
C THR A 328 -6.76 -8.00 -11.65
N GLN A 329 -7.43 -7.49 -12.68
CA GLN A 329 -8.86 -7.19 -12.62
C GLN A 329 -9.68 -8.43 -12.25
N ARG A 330 -9.49 -9.55 -12.96
CA ARG A 330 -10.25 -10.76 -12.65
C ARG A 330 -9.97 -11.29 -11.27
N SER A 331 -8.73 -11.19 -10.77
CA SER A 331 -8.40 -11.62 -9.41
C SER A 331 -9.18 -10.79 -8.39
N VAL A 332 -9.00 -9.46 -8.42
CA VAL A 332 -9.61 -8.54 -7.46
C VAL A 332 -11.13 -8.65 -7.48
N PHE A 333 -11.75 -8.57 -8.67
CA PHE A 333 -13.22 -8.58 -8.75
C PHE A 333 -13.84 -9.95 -8.52
N ARG A 334 -13.11 -11.06 -8.72
CA ARG A 334 -13.59 -12.37 -8.29
C ARG A 334 -13.63 -12.44 -6.78
N ASP A 335 -12.57 -11.99 -6.11
CA ASP A 335 -12.47 -12.02 -4.65
C ASP A 335 -13.54 -11.11 -4.01
N ILE A 336 -13.73 -9.90 -4.54
CA ILE A 336 -14.82 -8.98 -4.14
C ILE A 336 -16.19 -9.63 -4.38
N TYR A 337 -16.47 -10.10 -5.60
CA TYR A 337 -17.77 -10.67 -5.93
C TYR A 337 -18.10 -11.88 -5.06
N SER A 338 -17.15 -12.80 -4.88
CA SER A 338 -17.34 -13.97 -4.02
C SER A 338 -17.64 -13.58 -2.58
N THR A 339 -16.95 -12.57 -2.04
CA THR A 339 -17.18 -12.09 -0.67
C THR A 339 -18.58 -11.50 -0.50
N LEU A 340 -19.03 -10.68 -1.45
CA LEU A 340 -20.34 -10.03 -1.35
C LEU A 340 -21.50 -10.96 -1.70
N ALA A 341 -21.34 -11.84 -2.70
CA ALA A 341 -22.37 -12.80 -3.09
C ALA A 341 -22.65 -13.83 -1.98
N VAL A 342 -21.61 -14.35 -1.32
CA VAL A 342 -21.78 -15.23 -0.17
C VAL A 342 -22.55 -14.52 0.94
N ARG A 343 -22.26 -13.24 1.22
CA ARG A 343 -23.00 -12.46 2.23
C ARG A 343 -24.46 -12.20 1.83
N PHE A 344 -24.74 -11.99 0.54
CA PHE A 344 -26.10 -11.86 0.02
C PHE A 344 -26.92 -13.14 0.20
N GLU A 345 -26.29 -14.31 0.01
CA GLU A 345 -26.91 -15.62 0.24
C GLU A 345 -26.97 -16.00 1.73
N SER A 346 -26.06 -15.45 2.55
CA SER A 346 -25.83 -15.82 3.95
C SER A 346 -26.45 -14.86 4.97
N CYS A 347 -27.49 -14.11 4.63
CA CYS A 347 -28.37 -13.45 5.62
C CYS A 347 -29.01 -14.41 6.66
N ASN A 348 -28.53 -15.66 6.79
CA ASN A 348 -28.92 -16.64 7.81
C ASN A 348 -27.79 -17.19 8.72
N VAL A 349 -26.49 -16.88 8.57
CA VAL A 349 -25.49 -17.31 9.60
C VAL A 349 -24.25 -16.40 9.64
N PRO A 350 -23.80 -15.93 10.84
CA PRO A 350 -22.57 -15.15 10.94
C PRO A 350 -21.33 -16.06 10.96
N TYR A 351 -20.39 -15.85 10.03
CA TYR A 351 -19.03 -16.36 10.13
C TYR A 351 -17.99 -15.27 9.79
N ILE A 352 -16.99 -15.19 10.66
CA ILE A 352 -15.83 -14.31 10.59
C ILE A 352 -14.84 -14.85 9.55
N VAL A 353 -14.38 -14.00 8.64
CA VAL A 353 -13.37 -14.35 7.62
C VAL A 353 -11.97 -14.20 8.21
N ASN A 354 -11.24 -15.30 8.26
CA ASN A 354 -9.78 -15.31 8.41
C ASN A 354 -9.13 -15.02 7.05
N MET A 355 -8.29 -13.98 6.95
CA MET A 355 -7.34 -13.87 5.84
C MET A 355 -6.03 -13.20 6.24
N ILE A 356 -4.95 -13.94 5.99
CA ILE A 356 -3.53 -13.56 5.85
C ILE A 356 -2.71 -13.34 7.14
N ALA A 357 -2.12 -14.44 7.62
CA ALA A 357 -0.84 -14.45 8.32
C ALA A 357 0.10 -15.40 7.58
N ALA A 358 0.96 -14.86 6.70
CA ALA A 358 2.15 -15.55 6.17
C ALA A 358 3.04 -14.55 5.42
N ASP A 359 3.63 -13.60 6.13
CA ASP A 359 4.90 -13.02 5.71
C ASP A 359 5.67 -12.59 6.97
N SER A 360 6.79 -13.26 7.25
CA SER A 360 7.54 -13.14 8.52
C SER A 360 8.19 -11.77 8.72
N SER A 361 8.19 -10.90 7.70
CA SER A 361 8.61 -9.51 7.79
C SER A 361 7.49 -8.55 8.25
N VAL A 362 6.23 -9.01 8.19
CA VAL A 362 5.03 -8.17 8.38
C VAL A 362 4.46 -8.29 9.81
N SER A 363 4.69 -9.42 10.48
CA SER A 363 4.30 -9.68 11.87
C SER A 363 4.81 -8.61 12.86
N PHE A 364 5.85 -7.87 12.47
CA PHE A 364 6.58 -6.94 13.30
C PHE A 364 5.97 -5.53 13.32
N VAL A 365 5.46 -5.05 12.17
CA VAL A 365 4.79 -3.75 12.07
C VAL A 365 3.38 -3.81 12.68
N THR A 366 2.69 -4.94 12.51
CA THR A 366 1.39 -5.19 13.17
C THR A 366 1.51 -5.31 14.69
N GLY A 367 2.68 -5.72 15.21
CA GLY A 367 2.93 -5.88 16.64
C GLY A 367 2.89 -4.57 17.44
N ARG A 368 3.22 -3.42 16.83
CA ARG A 368 3.09 -2.09 17.48
C ARG A 368 1.67 -1.51 17.39
N LEU A 369 0.91 -1.83 16.34
CA LEU A 369 -0.47 -1.38 16.15
C LEU A 369 -1.50 -2.17 17.00
N ALA A 370 -1.11 -3.31 17.58
CA ALA A 370 -2.00 -4.25 18.25
C ALA A 370 -2.16 -4.05 19.77
N LYS A 371 -1.79 -2.89 20.35
CA LYS A 371 -2.07 -2.64 21.78
C LYS A 371 -3.56 -2.26 21.96
N PRO A 372 -4.36 -3.05 22.72
CA PRO A 372 -5.77 -2.77 22.91
C PRO A 372 -5.99 -1.55 23.82
N ARG A 373 -6.86 -0.62 23.39
CA ARG A 373 -7.43 0.44 24.23
C ARG A 373 -8.22 -0.20 25.38
N THR A 374 -7.68 -0.21 26.60
CA THR A 374 -8.47 -0.35 27.82
C THR A 374 -9.15 0.99 28.12
N TYR A 375 -10.40 1.15 27.67
CA TYR A 375 -11.26 2.19 28.22
C TYR A 375 -11.62 1.79 29.65
N LEU A 376 -10.93 2.36 30.63
CA LEU A 376 -11.39 2.38 32.01
C LEU A 376 -12.59 3.33 32.09
N LEU A 377 -13.79 2.76 32.12
CA LEU A 377 -15.01 3.44 32.54
C LEU A 377 -14.84 3.95 33.98
N ARG A 378 -15.06 5.25 34.18
CA ARG A 378 -15.51 5.82 35.46
C ARG A 378 -16.63 6.80 35.21
#